data_AF-A0A3E0TVJ4-F1
#
_entry.id   AF-A0A3E0TVJ4-F1
#
_cell.length_a   1.000
_cell.length_b   1.000
_cell.length_c   1.000
_cell.angle_alpha   90.00
_cell.angle_beta   90.00
_cell.angle_gamma   90.00
#
_symmetry.space_group_name_H-M   'P 1'
#
loop_
_entity.id
_entity.type
_entity.pdbx_description
1 polymer ?
#
loop_
_entity_poly.entity_id
_entity_poly.type
_entity_poly.pdbx_seq_one_letter_code
_entity_poly.pdbx_strand_id
1 'polypeptide(L)'
;MTNSANKQVSHSKISLINGGCGILEEYQSPTGFEGKSLNIYERQTQQWHQTWIDSSGALLQLNGRFSDGVMTLTGNGINQGGKATINKVSWRLLDDGRVNQRWQASQDKGDTWQLIFDGYYQKIKVQ
;
A
#
# COMPACT_ATOMS: atom_id res chain seq x y z
N MET A 1 -5.61 0.00 -11.15
CA MET A 1 -4.22 0.12 -10.68
C MET A 1 -3.29 -0.39 -11.77
N THR A 2 -2.23 0.34 -12.08
CA THR A 2 -1.21 -0.07 -13.07
C THR A 2 0.17 -0.01 -12.43
N ASN A 3 1.08 -0.86 -12.88
CA ASN A 3 2.49 -0.83 -12.47
C ASN A 3 3.32 -0.17 -13.57
N SER A 4 4.33 0.62 -13.22
CA SER A 4 5.27 1.22 -14.17
C SER A 4 5.99 0.17 -15.05
N ALA A 5 6.18 -1.04 -14.53
CA ALA A 5 6.83 -2.15 -15.23
C ALA A 5 5.87 -3.03 -16.08
N ASN A 6 4.55 -2.99 -15.83
CA ASN A 6 3.58 -3.83 -16.52
C ASN A 6 2.24 -3.07 -16.71
N LYS A 7 1.81 -2.94 -17.97
CA LYS A 7 0.56 -2.25 -18.35
C LYS A 7 -0.72 -3.01 -18.00
N GLN A 8 -0.64 -4.22 -17.44
CA GLN A 8 -1.82 -4.95 -17.02
C GLN A 8 -2.56 -4.19 -15.92
N VAL A 9 -3.85 -3.96 -16.15
CA VAL A 9 -4.71 -3.20 -15.23
C VAL A 9 -5.28 -4.15 -14.18
N SER A 10 -4.99 -3.88 -12.92
CA SER A 10 -5.64 -4.53 -11.77
C SER A 10 -6.78 -3.66 -11.26
N HIS A 11 -7.78 -4.27 -10.64
CA HIS A 11 -8.94 -3.57 -10.09
C HIS A 11 -8.77 -3.39 -8.59
N SER A 12 -9.07 -2.19 -8.10
CA SER A 12 -9.08 -1.89 -6.68
C SER A 12 -10.37 -1.13 -6.37
N LYS A 13 -11.17 -1.65 -5.44
CA LYS A 13 -12.35 -0.99 -4.89
C LYS A 13 -11.99 -0.44 -3.52
N ILE A 14 -12.00 0.88 -3.40
CA ILE A 14 -11.67 1.58 -2.16
C ILE A 14 -12.96 2.18 -1.60
N SER A 15 -13.27 1.84 -0.35
CA SER A 15 -14.50 2.26 0.33
C SER A 15 -14.20 2.83 1.70
N LEU A 16 -14.93 3.88 2.07
CA LEU A 16 -15.01 4.33 3.46
C LEU A 16 -15.92 3.38 4.24
N ILE A 17 -15.45 2.95 5.40
CA ILE A 17 -16.18 2.06 6.31
C ILE A 17 -16.29 2.71 7.70
N ASN A 18 -17.15 2.16 8.55
CA ASN A 18 -17.32 2.63 9.94
C ASN A 18 -17.57 4.15 10.05
N GLY A 19 -18.42 4.70 9.19
CA GLY A 19 -18.73 6.13 9.19
C GLY A 19 -17.57 7.02 8.73
N GLY A 20 -16.62 6.48 7.96
CA GLY A 20 -15.45 7.21 7.46
C GLY A 20 -14.21 7.14 8.35
N CYS A 21 -14.26 6.39 9.45
CA CYS A 21 -13.09 6.17 10.32
C CYS A 21 -12.11 5.14 9.76
N GLY A 22 -12.57 4.25 8.88
CA GLY A 22 -11.71 3.24 8.23
C GLY A 22 -11.79 3.33 6.71
N ILE A 23 -10.73 2.85 6.05
CA ILE A 23 -10.66 2.68 4.61
C ILE A 23 -10.40 1.21 4.32
N LEU A 24 -11.29 0.59 3.55
CA LEU A 24 -11.12 -0.76 3.03
C LEU A 24 -10.76 -0.68 1.54
N GLU A 25 -9.68 -1.34 1.17
CA GLU A 25 -9.35 -1.69 -0.19
C GLU A 25 -9.64 -3.16 -0.45
N GLU A 26 -10.26 -3.45 -1.58
CA GLU A 26 -10.39 -4.79 -2.14
C GLU A 26 -9.69 -4.81 -3.51
N TYR A 27 -8.56 -5.49 -3.59
CA TYR A 27 -7.69 -5.57 -4.75
C TYR A 27 -7.84 -6.93 -5.45
N GLN A 28 -7.90 -6.90 -6.78
CA GLN A 28 -7.89 -8.08 -7.62
C GLN A 28 -7.02 -7.84 -8.86
N SER A 29 -6.13 -8.79 -9.11
CA SER A 29 -5.30 -8.81 -10.31
C SER A 29 -5.92 -9.69 -11.41
N PRO A 30 -5.56 -9.48 -12.69
CA PRO A 30 -6.00 -10.35 -13.77
C PRO A 30 -5.52 -11.81 -13.67
N THR A 31 -4.49 -12.08 -12.88
CA THR A 31 -3.95 -13.43 -12.65
C THR A 31 -4.70 -14.18 -11.54
N GLY A 32 -5.74 -13.58 -10.95
CA GLY A 32 -6.53 -14.18 -9.88
C GLY A 32 -5.93 -13.97 -8.47
N PHE A 33 -4.83 -13.23 -8.34
CA PHE A 33 -4.34 -12.81 -7.02
C PHE A 33 -5.28 -11.74 -6.43
N GLU A 34 -5.62 -11.91 -5.16
CA GLU A 34 -6.55 -11.07 -4.41
C GLU A 34 -5.90 -10.57 -3.13
N GLY A 35 -6.21 -9.33 -2.74
CA GLY A 35 -5.73 -8.76 -1.50
C GLY A 35 -6.68 -7.74 -0.92
N LYS A 36 -6.57 -7.49 0.38
CA LYS A 36 -7.35 -6.48 1.07
C LYS A 36 -6.45 -5.65 1.97
N SER A 37 -6.69 -4.34 1.97
CA SER A 37 -6.01 -3.40 2.88
C SER A 37 -7.04 -2.74 3.79
N LEU A 38 -6.79 -2.74 5.09
CA LEU A 38 -7.58 -2.01 6.07
C LEU A 38 -6.70 -0.90 6.64
N ASN A 39 -7.14 0.35 6.49
CA ASN A 39 -6.40 1.51 6.93
C ASN A 39 -7.22 2.33 7.92
N ILE A 40 -6.58 2.89 8.93
CA ILE A 40 -7.19 3.78 9.93
C ILE A 40 -6.21 4.87 10.34
N TYR A 41 -6.73 6.07 10.60
CA TYR A 41 -5.98 7.14 11.25
C TYR A 41 -6.29 7.17 12.75
N GLU A 42 -5.29 6.86 13.56
CA GLU A 42 -5.36 6.92 15.01
C GLU A 42 -5.06 8.34 15.49
N ARG A 43 -6.12 9.07 15.90
CA ARG A 43 -5.98 10.48 16.31
C ARG A 43 -5.11 10.69 17.53
N GLN A 44 -5.07 9.73 18.46
CA GLN A 44 -4.32 9.84 19.71
C GLN A 44 -2.81 9.87 19.47
N THR A 45 -2.31 9.02 18.58
CA THR A 45 -0.89 8.94 18.24
C THR A 45 -0.55 9.75 16.97
N GLN A 46 -1.56 10.27 16.28
CA GLN A 46 -1.43 10.93 14.98
C GLN A 46 -0.70 10.04 13.97
N GLN A 47 -1.05 8.77 13.94
CA GLN A 47 -0.47 7.78 13.03
C GLN A 47 -1.54 7.15 12.16
N TRP A 48 -1.14 6.85 10.94
CA TRP A 48 -1.85 5.94 10.07
C TRP A 48 -1.38 4.52 10.35
N HIS A 49 -2.34 3.59 10.37
CA HIS A 49 -2.09 2.16 10.47
C HIS A 49 -2.71 1.47 9.28
N GLN A 50 -2.02 0.46 8.76
CA GLN A 50 -2.49 -0.40 7.69
C GLN A 50 -2.22 -1.85 8.02
N THR A 51 -3.21 -2.69 7.76
CA THR A 51 -3.05 -4.14 7.68
C THR A 51 -3.42 -4.60 6.28
N TRP A 52 -2.48 -5.24 5.61
CA TRP A 52 -2.67 -5.91 4.33
C TRP A 52 -2.69 -7.42 4.53
N ILE A 53 -3.65 -8.08 3.87
CA ILE A 53 -3.71 -9.54 3.72
C ILE A 53 -3.93 -9.89 2.26
N ASP A 54 -3.44 -11.06 1.82
CA ASP A 54 -3.68 -11.54 0.46
C ASP A 54 -3.86 -13.05 0.35
N SER A 55 -4.27 -13.46 -0.86
CA SER A 55 -4.54 -14.84 -1.24
C SER A 55 -3.32 -15.75 -1.22
N SER A 56 -2.11 -15.22 -1.02
CA SER A 56 -0.90 -16.04 -0.78
C SER A 56 -0.70 -16.39 0.70
N GLY A 57 -1.53 -15.85 1.59
CA GLY A 57 -1.38 -15.99 3.04
C GLY A 57 -0.42 -14.96 3.65
N ALA A 58 -0.05 -13.91 2.91
CA ALA A 58 0.81 -12.87 3.45
C ALA A 58 0.02 -11.96 4.40
N LEU A 59 0.72 -11.50 5.45
CA LEU A 59 0.28 -10.45 6.36
C LEU A 59 1.36 -9.37 6.37
N LEU A 60 0.95 -8.13 6.13
CA LEU A 60 1.83 -6.97 6.25
C LEU A 60 1.15 -5.91 7.10
N GLN A 61 1.80 -5.54 8.21
CA GLN A 61 1.33 -4.50 9.11
C GLN A 61 2.28 -3.31 9.01
N LEU A 62 1.72 -2.13 8.76
CA LEU A 62 2.48 -0.90 8.57
C LEU A 62 1.88 0.21 9.43
N ASN A 63 2.74 1.10 9.90
CA ASN A 63 2.32 2.32 10.58
C ASN A 63 3.23 3.49 10.18
N GLY A 64 2.72 4.70 10.29
CA GLY A 64 3.48 5.90 9.94
C GLY A 64 2.61 7.13 9.86
N ARG A 65 2.99 8.07 9.01
CA ARG A 65 2.40 9.42 8.99
C ARG A 65 2.19 9.93 7.58
N PHE A 66 1.29 10.90 7.47
CA PHE A 66 1.15 11.76 6.31
C PHE A 66 1.83 13.09 6.60
N SER A 67 2.84 13.44 5.80
CA SER A 67 3.54 14.73 5.88
C SER A 67 4.01 15.13 4.49
N ASP A 68 4.08 16.44 4.23
CA ASP A 68 4.61 16.99 2.97
C ASP A 68 3.98 16.40 1.70
N GLY A 69 2.67 16.13 1.76
CA GLY A 69 1.90 15.56 0.64
C GLY A 69 2.11 14.07 0.39
N VAL A 70 2.82 13.36 1.28
CA VAL A 70 3.13 11.93 1.14
C VAL A 70 2.74 11.17 2.41
N MET A 71 1.95 10.11 2.26
CA MET A 71 1.77 9.12 3.32
C MET A 71 2.95 8.16 3.26
N THR A 72 3.71 7.99 4.34
CA THR A 72 4.77 6.98 4.43
C THR A 72 4.51 6.08 5.62
N LEU A 73 4.31 4.78 5.36
CA LEU A 73 4.12 3.75 6.37
C LEU A 73 5.25 2.73 6.31
N THR A 74 5.70 2.27 7.47
CA THR A 74 6.77 1.28 7.60
C THR A 74 6.34 0.13 8.49
N GLY A 75 6.93 -1.04 8.27
CA GLY A 75 6.70 -2.20 9.13
C GLY A 75 7.69 -3.31 8.88
N ASN A 76 7.92 -4.13 9.90
CA ASN A 76 8.76 -5.30 9.78
C ASN A 76 8.02 -6.42 9.06
N GLY A 77 8.75 -7.27 8.35
CA GLY A 77 8.21 -8.46 7.72
C GLY A 77 9.28 -9.50 7.47
N ILE A 78 8.89 -10.55 6.76
CA ILE A 78 9.78 -11.62 6.32
C ILE A 78 9.63 -11.71 4.80
N ASN A 79 10.74 -11.74 4.07
CA ASN A 79 10.71 -11.91 2.62
C ASN A 79 10.47 -13.38 2.23
N GLN A 80 10.29 -13.67 0.94
CA GLN A 80 10.07 -15.04 0.47
C GLN A 80 11.19 -16.03 0.82
N GLY A 81 12.42 -15.53 1.08
CA GLY A 81 13.56 -16.33 1.51
C GLY A 81 13.67 -16.53 3.02
N GLY A 82 12.65 -16.16 3.80
CA GLY A 82 12.66 -16.33 5.27
C GLY A 82 13.52 -15.31 6.03
N LYS A 83 14.05 -14.28 5.35
CA LYS A 83 14.89 -13.25 6.01
C LYS A 83 14.05 -12.07 6.46
N ALA A 84 14.42 -11.51 7.61
CA ALA A 84 13.84 -10.27 8.11
C ALA A 84 14.03 -9.14 7.09
N THR A 85 12.99 -8.33 6.91
CA THR A 85 12.98 -7.17 6.02
C THR A 85 12.19 -6.03 6.66
N ILE A 86 12.57 -4.80 6.34
CA ILE A 86 11.78 -3.61 6.67
C ILE A 86 11.07 -3.18 5.39
N ASN A 87 9.76 -3.07 5.44
CA ASN A 87 8.94 -2.53 4.36
C ASN A 87 8.71 -1.05 4.59
N LYS A 88 8.76 -0.27 3.51
CA LYS A 88 8.37 1.14 3.45
C LYS A 88 7.46 1.32 2.26
N VAL A 89 6.24 1.75 2.51
CA VAL A 89 5.25 2.00 1.47
C VAL A 89 4.83 3.46 1.54
N SER A 90 4.88 4.15 0.39
CA SER A 90 4.53 5.56 0.29
C SER A 90 3.45 5.80 -0.76
N TRP A 91 2.52 6.69 -0.45
CA TRP A 91 1.46 7.14 -1.36
C TRP A 91 1.52 8.66 -1.53
N ARG A 92 1.51 9.13 -2.78
CA ARG A 92 1.52 10.55 -3.14
C ARG A 92 0.44 10.84 -4.19
N LEU A 93 -0.37 11.86 -3.94
CA LEU A 93 -1.26 12.42 -4.96
C LEU A 93 -0.43 13.22 -5.97
N LEU A 94 -0.63 12.94 -7.25
CA LEU A 94 0.00 13.64 -8.36
C LEU A 94 -0.92 14.75 -8.89
N ASP A 95 -0.32 15.70 -9.61
CA ASP A 95 -1.03 16.85 -10.19
C ASP A 95 -2.11 16.43 -11.21
N ASP A 96 -1.95 15.26 -11.84
CA ASP A 96 -2.92 14.69 -12.78
C ASP A 96 -4.06 13.90 -12.10
N GLY A 97 -4.11 13.90 -10.76
CA GLY A 97 -5.13 13.24 -9.96
C GLY A 97 -4.91 11.74 -9.74
N ARG A 98 -3.82 11.15 -10.26
CA ARG A 98 -3.42 9.78 -9.90
C ARG A 98 -2.77 9.76 -8.52
N VAL A 99 -2.83 8.61 -7.85
CA VAL A 99 -2.03 8.36 -6.64
C VAL A 99 -0.91 7.42 -7.00
N ASN A 100 0.33 7.85 -6.85
CA ASN A 100 1.50 6.97 -6.98
C ASN A 100 1.72 6.22 -5.66
N GLN A 101 1.87 4.91 -5.75
CA GLN A 101 2.28 4.05 -4.66
C GLN A 101 3.67 3.49 -4.96
N ARG A 102 4.58 3.62 -4.00
CA ARG A 102 5.90 3.01 -4.04
C ARG A 102 6.07 2.10 -2.84
N TRP A 103 6.47 0.86 -3.05
CA TRP A 103 6.85 -0.07 -2.01
C TRP A 103 8.33 -0.38 -2.15
N GLN A 104 9.08 -0.12 -1.09
CA GLN A 104 10.48 -0.45 -0.96
C GLN A 104 10.71 -1.42 0.20
N ALA A 105 11.76 -2.23 0.09
CA ALA A 105 12.20 -3.13 1.14
C ALA A 105 13.68 -2.93 1.45
N SER A 106 14.06 -3.10 2.72
CA SER A 106 15.44 -3.06 3.19
C SER A 106 15.76 -4.33 3.96
N GLN A 107 16.93 -4.92 3.68
CA GLN A 107 17.46 -6.11 4.37
C GLN A 107 18.66 -5.79 5.28
N ASP A 108 19.04 -4.52 5.34
CA ASP A 108 20.21 -4.00 6.06
C ASP A 108 19.80 -2.89 7.03
N LYS A 109 18.68 -3.11 7.74
CA LYS A 109 18.17 -2.23 8.80
C LYS A 109 17.87 -0.78 8.36
N GLY A 110 17.64 -0.57 7.07
CA GLY A 110 17.25 0.72 6.50
C GLY A 110 18.38 1.49 5.83
N ASP A 111 19.59 0.91 5.75
CA ASP A 111 20.74 1.54 5.09
C ASP A 111 20.54 1.63 3.57
N THR A 112 20.01 0.57 2.95
CA THR A 112 19.65 0.54 1.53
C THR A 112 18.20 0.10 1.32
N TRP A 113 17.60 0.59 0.23
CA TRP A 113 16.20 0.36 -0.11
C TRP A 113 16.05 -0.12 -1.55
N GLN A 114 15.57 -1.34 -1.72
CA GLN A 114 15.21 -1.89 -3.02
C GLN A 114 13.75 -1.52 -3.35
N LEU A 115 13.50 -1.03 -4.56
CA LEU A 115 12.14 -0.82 -5.06
C LEU A 115 11.50 -2.17 -5.42
N ILE A 116 10.42 -2.51 -4.73
CA ILE A 116 9.65 -3.75 -4.94
C ILE A 116 8.47 -3.50 -5.88
N PHE A 117 7.82 -2.35 -5.73
CA PHE A 117 6.66 -1.99 -6.54
C PHE A 117 6.59 -0.48 -6.75
N ASP A 118 6.21 -0.05 -7.95
CA ASP A 118 5.94 1.35 -8.28
C ASP A 118 4.75 1.43 -9.23
N GLY A 119 3.61 1.86 -8.71
CA GLY A 119 2.35 1.83 -9.44
C GLY A 119 1.48 3.05 -9.21
N TYR A 120 0.40 3.12 -9.97
CA TYR A 120 -0.53 4.22 -9.96
C TYR A 120 -1.96 3.71 -9.77
N TYR A 121 -2.66 4.35 -8.84
CA TYR A 121 -4.11 4.33 -8.78
C TYR A 121 -4.65 5.45 -9.66
N GLN A 122 -5.55 5.09 -10.55
CA GLN A 122 -6.32 6.02 -11.35
C GLN A 122 -7.79 5.77 -11.04
N LYS A 123 -8.49 6.82 -10.61
CA LYS A 123 -9.93 6.73 -10.36
C LYS A 123 -10.65 6.46 -11.68
N ILE A 124 -11.37 5.36 -11.75
CA ILE A 124 -12.27 5.07 -12.87
C ILE A 124 -13.54 5.89 -12.60
N LYS A 125 -13.91 6.76 -13.54
CA LYS A 125 -15.23 7.40 -13.50
C LYS A 125 -16.26 6.32 -13.81
N VAL A 126 -17.07 5.97 -12.82
CA VAL A 126 -18.29 5.19 -13.07
C VAL A 126 -19.26 6.15 -13.74
N GLN A 127 -19.74 5.75 -14.92
CA GLN A 127 -20.71 6.51 -15.72
C GLN A 127 -22.12 6.32 -15.17
#